data_AF-A0A955T0F1-F1
#
_entry.id   AF-A0A955T0F1-F1
#
_cell.length_a   1.000
_cell.length_b   1.000
_cell.length_c   1.000
_cell.angle_alpha   90.00
_cell.angle_beta   90.00
_cell.angle_gamma   90.00
#
_symmetry.space_group_name_H-M   'P 1'
#
loop_
_entity.id
_entity.type
_entity.pdbx_description
1 polymer ?
#
loop_
_entity_poly.entity_id
_entity_poly.type
_entity_poly.pdbx_seq_one_letter_code
_entity_poly.pdbx_strand_id
1 'polypeptide(L)'
;FAHTARNLAVVMDILRDVEELCPDAWLLNFTNPVPRISIAARKYTQIKTVGICHQIGFGYMVVGNLLQNELGIEVPENYRFYWEDPKRHETEHRIADEAKEKVSLLAAGINHFTWMLGVRHRQTGEDLYPALWERHKTHYKGFEPLTRELADLFGLYPVSGDCHLCEYLPYSHNMNRGVWERYDIQMYNLDLAEQGRDQLWEKIDQLASGKGDTDYLREAHTERAEKVISGLVVGQPVLEESLNIPNRGYIQNLPEGAIVEVPAMVSAHGIHGVGVGNLPEGIAEICRRQITVAEMVVESAVTGDKELALRALALDPMIDDPQVARDLLNDYLTTFRDYLPQFS
;
A
#
# COMPACT_ATOMS: atom_id res chain seq x y z
N PHE A 1 -14.28 2.77 6.08
CA PHE A 1 -14.99 4.06 6.23
C PHE A 1 -14.27 5.05 7.15
N ALA A 2 -14.20 4.80 8.46
CA ALA A 2 -13.79 5.79 9.47
C ALA A 2 -12.43 6.47 9.22
N HIS A 3 -11.41 5.67 8.86
CA HIS A 3 -10.07 6.17 8.52
C HIS A 3 -10.12 7.21 7.38
N THR A 4 -10.95 6.99 6.36
CA THR A 4 -11.11 7.90 5.23
C THR A 4 -11.89 9.14 5.60
N ALA A 5 -13.01 8.99 6.33
CA ALA A 5 -13.86 10.11 6.70
C ALA A 5 -13.10 11.14 7.56
N ARG A 6 -12.28 10.67 8.51
CA ARG A 6 -11.41 11.53 9.33
C ARG A 6 -10.32 12.22 8.53
N ASN A 7 -9.66 11.50 7.61
CA ASN A 7 -8.61 12.11 6.79
C ASN A 7 -9.18 13.14 5.81
N LEU A 8 -10.27 12.82 5.10
CA LEU A 8 -10.85 13.72 4.11
C LEU A 8 -11.45 14.98 4.74
N ALA A 9 -11.91 14.91 6.00
CA ALA A 9 -12.35 16.10 6.73
C ALA A 9 -11.26 17.18 6.85
N VAL A 10 -9.97 16.79 6.83
CA VAL A 10 -8.83 17.72 6.87
C VAL A 10 -8.24 17.93 5.48
N VAL A 11 -8.04 16.84 4.74
CA VAL A 11 -7.32 16.86 3.46
C VAL A 11 -8.08 17.63 2.40
N MET A 12 -9.42 17.63 2.38
CA MET A 12 -10.19 18.31 1.33
C MET A 12 -9.89 19.80 1.22
N ASP A 13 -9.63 20.49 2.33
CA ASP A 13 -9.27 21.91 2.30
C ASP A 13 -7.84 22.12 1.77
N ILE A 14 -6.90 21.22 2.10
CA ILE A 14 -5.56 21.21 1.49
C ILE A 14 -5.65 21.02 -0.03
N LEU A 15 -6.51 20.12 -0.51
CA LEU A 15 -6.68 19.89 -1.95
C LEU A 15 -7.22 21.13 -2.66
N ARG A 16 -8.15 21.86 -2.03
CA ARG A 16 -8.69 23.13 -2.55
C ARG A 16 -7.65 24.24 -2.55
N ASP A 17 -6.85 24.35 -1.48
CA ASP A 17 -5.76 25.32 -1.41
C ASP A 17 -4.72 25.06 -2.51
N VAL A 18 -4.37 23.79 -2.77
CA VAL A 18 -3.47 23.44 -3.88
C VAL A 18 -4.08 23.80 -5.23
N GLU A 19 -5.37 23.51 -5.44
CA GLU A 19 -6.08 23.86 -6.67
C GLU A 19 -6.13 25.38 -6.93
N GLU A 20 -6.32 26.18 -5.88
CA GLU A 20 -6.38 27.64 -5.97
C GLU A 20 -4.99 28.28 -6.10
N LEU A 21 -4.06 27.90 -5.23
CA LEU A 21 -2.77 28.60 -5.06
C LEU A 21 -1.70 28.10 -6.02
N CYS A 22 -1.73 26.82 -6.39
CA CYS A 22 -0.72 26.21 -7.25
C CYS A 22 -1.32 25.13 -8.17
N PRO A 23 -2.26 25.48 -9.06
CA PRO A 23 -2.98 24.52 -9.92
C PRO A 23 -2.07 23.66 -10.80
N ASP A 24 -0.87 24.15 -11.11
CA ASP A 24 0.13 23.43 -11.90
C ASP A 24 1.06 22.53 -11.08
N ALA A 25 0.91 22.46 -9.76
CA ALA A 25 1.70 21.58 -8.91
C ALA A 25 1.28 20.11 -9.04
N TRP A 26 2.19 19.21 -8.65
CA TRP A 26 1.87 17.81 -8.39
C TRP A 26 1.70 17.59 -6.89
N LEU A 27 0.59 17.00 -6.48
CA LEU A 27 0.39 16.44 -5.16
C LEU A 27 1.00 15.04 -5.09
N LEU A 28 2.12 14.91 -4.37
CA LEU A 28 2.69 13.61 -3.99
C LEU A 28 2.05 13.16 -2.68
N ASN A 29 1.18 12.16 -2.75
CA ASN A 29 0.44 11.65 -1.60
C ASN A 29 1.10 10.40 -1.01
N PHE A 30 1.56 10.50 0.24
CA PHE A 30 2.04 9.37 1.06
C PHE A 30 1.00 8.93 2.10
N THR A 31 -0.02 9.76 2.32
CA THR A 31 -0.96 9.57 3.41
C THR A 31 -1.90 8.41 3.10
N ASN A 32 -1.99 7.48 4.05
CA ASN A 32 -2.98 6.43 3.99
C ASN A 32 -4.37 6.96 4.38
N PRO A 33 -5.46 6.44 3.77
CA PRO A 33 -5.47 5.46 2.68
C PRO A 33 -5.15 6.12 1.33
N VAL A 34 -3.97 5.79 0.77
CA VAL A 34 -3.41 6.41 -0.45
C VAL A 34 -4.43 6.47 -1.59
N PRO A 35 -5.07 5.34 -1.99
CA PRO A 35 -5.99 5.37 -3.12
C PRO A 35 -7.21 6.26 -2.85
N ARG A 36 -7.71 6.35 -1.61
CA ARG A 36 -8.92 7.11 -1.29
C ARG A 36 -8.65 8.61 -1.27
N ILE A 37 -7.49 9.05 -0.80
CA ILE A 37 -7.06 10.46 -0.93
C ILE A 37 -6.82 10.80 -2.41
N SER A 38 -6.17 9.92 -3.17
CA SER A 38 -5.98 10.11 -4.62
C SER A 38 -7.31 10.13 -5.39
N ILE A 39 -8.30 9.31 -5.01
CA ILE A 39 -9.67 9.37 -5.56
C ILE A 39 -10.29 10.74 -5.25
N ALA A 40 -10.19 11.23 -4.02
CA ALA A 40 -10.77 12.52 -3.63
C ALA A 40 -10.17 13.68 -4.42
N ALA A 41 -8.83 13.74 -4.52
CA ALA A 41 -8.13 14.70 -5.36
C ALA A 41 -8.60 14.64 -6.82
N ARG A 42 -8.66 13.45 -7.41
CA ARG A 42 -9.09 13.27 -8.81
C ARG A 42 -10.55 13.65 -9.06
N LYS A 43 -11.46 13.34 -8.12
CA LYS A 43 -12.91 13.52 -8.32
C LYS A 43 -13.40 14.93 -7.99
N TYR A 44 -12.79 15.58 -7.01
CA TYR A 44 -13.31 16.83 -6.42
C TYR A 44 -12.39 18.03 -6.65
N THR A 45 -11.29 17.86 -7.37
CA THR A 45 -10.39 18.95 -7.82
C THR A 45 -9.84 18.63 -9.22
N GLN A 46 -9.08 19.57 -9.79
CA GLN A 46 -8.32 19.43 -11.04
C GLN A 46 -6.82 19.22 -10.82
N ILE A 47 -6.38 19.01 -9.57
CA ILE A 47 -4.96 18.90 -9.27
C ILE A 47 -4.36 17.62 -9.86
N LYS A 48 -3.08 17.71 -10.22
CA LYS A 48 -2.28 16.53 -10.59
C LYS A 48 -1.89 15.80 -9.32
N THR A 49 -2.20 14.51 -9.21
CA THR A 49 -1.87 13.71 -8.03
C THR A 49 -1.19 12.40 -8.41
N VAL A 50 -0.26 11.97 -7.57
CA VAL A 50 0.35 10.64 -7.59
C VAL A 50 0.46 10.14 -6.16
N GLY A 51 0.03 8.90 -5.93
CA GLY A 51 0.23 8.24 -4.64
C GLY A 51 1.53 7.43 -4.62
N ILE A 52 2.26 7.47 -3.51
CA ILE A 52 3.52 6.77 -3.32
C ILE A 52 3.40 5.90 -2.07
N CYS A 53 3.86 4.66 -2.16
CA CYS A 53 3.84 3.68 -1.08
C CYS A 53 5.07 2.78 -1.16
N HIS A 54 5.73 2.45 -0.06
CA HIS A 54 6.96 1.64 -0.09
C HIS A 54 6.73 0.12 -0.22
N GLN A 55 5.48 -0.36 -0.23
CA GLN A 55 5.17 -1.78 -0.05
C GLN A 55 5.78 -2.73 -1.11
N ILE A 56 6.11 -2.24 -2.31
CA ILE A 56 6.87 -3.04 -3.30
C ILE A 56 8.20 -3.57 -2.74
N GLY A 57 8.78 -2.90 -1.73
CA GLY A 57 9.95 -3.37 -0.97
C GLY A 57 9.72 -4.74 -0.33
N PHE A 58 8.53 -4.98 0.23
CA PHE A 58 8.19 -6.29 0.80
C PHE A 58 8.20 -7.39 -0.26
N GLY A 59 7.78 -7.08 -1.49
CA GLY A 59 7.91 -7.98 -2.63
C GLY A 59 9.36 -8.36 -2.93
N TYR A 60 10.28 -7.38 -2.86
CA TYR A 60 11.71 -7.66 -2.96
C TYR A 60 12.22 -8.52 -1.80
N MET A 61 11.76 -8.29 -0.58
CA MET A 61 12.09 -9.16 0.56
C MET A 61 11.60 -10.60 0.31
N VAL A 62 10.37 -10.79 -0.18
CA VAL A 62 9.85 -12.13 -0.52
C VAL A 62 10.74 -12.82 -1.55
N VAL A 63 11.14 -12.11 -2.62
CA VAL A 63 12.06 -12.65 -3.63
C VAL A 63 13.42 -12.98 -3.02
N GLY A 64 14.00 -12.06 -2.24
CA GLY A 64 15.29 -12.25 -1.58
C GLY A 64 15.31 -13.42 -0.61
N ASN A 65 14.23 -13.63 0.14
CA ASN A 65 14.08 -14.75 1.06
C ASN A 65 13.94 -16.10 0.33
N LEU A 66 13.08 -16.17 -0.70
CA LEU A 66 12.83 -17.40 -1.44
C LEU A 66 14.01 -17.80 -2.34
N LEU A 67 14.68 -16.84 -2.96
CA LEU A 67 15.81 -17.04 -3.89
C LEU A 67 17.17 -16.74 -3.24
N GLN A 68 17.26 -16.84 -1.90
CA GLN A 68 18.45 -16.43 -1.15
C GLN A 68 19.74 -17.09 -1.65
N ASN A 69 19.68 -18.36 -2.08
CA ASN A 69 20.85 -19.10 -2.57
C ASN A 69 21.23 -18.69 -3.99
N GLU A 70 20.24 -18.51 -4.87
CA GLU A 70 20.41 -18.07 -6.25
C GLU A 70 20.97 -16.66 -6.34
N LEU A 71 20.53 -15.79 -5.42
CA LEU A 71 20.94 -14.39 -5.36
C LEU A 71 22.17 -14.18 -4.47
N GLY A 72 22.57 -15.16 -3.67
CA GLY A 72 23.67 -15.04 -2.70
C GLY A 72 23.37 -13.99 -1.63
N ILE A 73 22.14 -13.99 -1.11
CA ILE A 73 21.67 -13.10 -0.04
C ILE A 73 21.65 -13.90 1.26
N GLU A 74 22.25 -13.37 2.31
CA GLU A 74 22.20 -14.01 3.62
C GLU A 74 20.86 -13.72 4.30
N VAL A 75 20.11 -14.77 4.62
CA VAL A 75 18.80 -14.68 5.27
C VAL A 75 18.79 -15.56 6.52
N PRO A 76 18.31 -15.06 7.68
CA PRO A 76 18.21 -15.87 8.88
C PRO A 76 17.39 -17.15 8.65
N GLU A 77 17.80 -18.25 9.30
CA GLU A 77 17.05 -19.51 9.22
C GLU A 77 15.60 -19.32 9.70
N ASN A 78 14.65 -19.88 8.94
CA ASN A 78 13.21 -19.75 9.22
C ASN A 78 12.76 -18.29 9.42
N TYR A 79 13.33 -17.36 8.64
CA TYR A 79 13.01 -15.94 8.72
C TYR A 79 11.50 -15.67 8.64
N ARG A 80 11.03 -14.80 9.53
CA ARG A 80 9.68 -14.25 9.59
C ARG A 80 9.78 -12.76 9.91
N PHE A 81 8.88 -11.98 9.31
CA PHE A 81 8.72 -10.57 9.62
C PHE A 81 7.79 -10.41 10.83
N TYR A 82 8.17 -9.53 11.76
CA TYR A 82 7.34 -9.19 12.91
C TYR A 82 7.27 -7.67 13.06
N TRP A 83 6.05 -7.12 13.05
CA TRP A 83 5.82 -5.67 13.11
C TRP A 83 6.35 -5.05 14.40
N GLU A 84 6.33 -5.80 15.50
CA GLU A 84 6.73 -5.31 16.82
C GLU A 84 8.23 -5.40 17.09
N ASP A 85 9.02 -5.99 16.18
CA ASP A 85 10.46 -6.17 16.37
C ASP A 85 11.26 -5.25 15.44
N PRO A 86 11.80 -4.11 15.92
CA PRO A 86 12.60 -3.18 15.12
C PRO A 86 13.76 -3.85 14.36
N LYS A 87 14.39 -4.89 14.93
CA LYS A 87 15.49 -5.60 14.26
C LYS A 87 15.00 -6.39 13.04
N ARG A 88 13.73 -6.80 13.04
CA ARG A 88 13.11 -7.48 11.90
C ARG A 88 12.83 -6.51 10.76
N HIS A 89 12.50 -5.25 11.06
CA HIS A 89 12.43 -4.18 10.05
C HIS A 89 13.79 -3.93 9.40
N GLU A 90 14.87 -3.81 10.19
CA GLU A 90 16.22 -3.66 9.64
C GLU A 90 16.62 -4.85 8.75
N THR A 91 16.28 -6.08 9.18
CA THR A 91 16.56 -7.29 8.41
C THR A 91 15.72 -7.36 7.14
N GLU A 92 14.45 -6.99 7.20
CA GLU A 92 13.52 -6.93 6.06
C GLU A 92 14.05 -5.97 4.99
N HIS A 93 14.35 -4.73 5.36
CA HIS A 93 14.89 -3.72 4.47
C HIS A 93 16.22 -4.17 3.84
N ARG A 94 17.14 -4.75 4.62
CA ARG A 94 18.41 -5.26 4.08
C ARG A 94 18.18 -6.33 3.01
N ILE A 95 17.31 -7.32 3.26
CA ILE A 95 17.01 -8.37 2.29
C ILE A 95 16.36 -7.76 1.04
N ALA A 96 15.41 -6.84 1.22
CA ALA A 96 14.75 -6.15 0.12
C ALA A 96 15.74 -5.35 -0.74
N ASP A 97 16.64 -4.58 -0.13
CA ASP A 97 17.61 -3.75 -0.82
C ASP A 97 18.64 -4.60 -1.58
N GLU A 98 19.20 -5.64 -0.95
CA GLU A 98 20.11 -6.58 -1.62
C GLU A 98 19.43 -7.30 -2.80
N ALA A 99 18.16 -7.70 -2.64
CA ALA A 99 17.39 -8.31 -3.72
C ALA A 99 17.15 -7.31 -4.86
N LYS A 100 16.78 -6.07 -4.54
CA LYS A 100 16.48 -5.01 -5.50
C LYS A 100 17.67 -4.64 -6.38
N GLU A 101 18.90 -4.74 -5.87
CA GLU A 101 20.12 -4.58 -6.68
C GLU A 101 20.29 -5.68 -7.73
N LYS A 102 19.80 -6.89 -7.45
CA LYS A 102 20.03 -8.08 -8.28
C LYS A 102 18.88 -8.40 -9.22
N VAL A 103 17.64 -8.07 -8.83
CA VAL A 103 16.42 -8.41 -9.57
C VAL A 103 15.56 -7.19 -9.84
N SER A 104 14.79 -7.25 -10.93
CA SER A 104 13.70 -6.35 -11.24
C SER A 104 12.38 -7.06 -10.96
N LEU A 105 11.49 -6.39 -10.24
CA LEU A 105 10.18 -6.89 -9.84
C LEU A 105 9.09 -6.15 -10.61
N LEU A 106 8.24 -6.90 -11.33
CA LEU A 106 7.01 -6.38 -11.91
C LEU A 106 5.84 -6.79 -11.01
N ALA A 107 5.12 -5.80 -10.47
CA ALA A 107 3.91 -6.01 -9.70
C ALA A 107 2.82 -5.01 -10.13
N ALA A 108 1.56 -5.43 -10.02
CA ALA A 108 0.43 -4.55 -10.31
C ALA A 108 -0.82 -4.94 -9.51
N GLY A 109 -1.72 -3.99 -9.30
CA GLY A 109 -2.98 -4.18 -8.60
C GLY A 109 -3.52 -2.86 -8.08
N ILE A 110 -3.89 -2.85 -6.80
CA ILE A 110 -4.23 -1.62 -6.07
C ILE A 110 -3.28 -1.49 -4.88
N ASN A 111 -3.21 -0.29 -4.29
CA ASN A 111 -2.38 -0.07 -3.10
C ASN A 111 -2.66 -1.10 -2.01
N HIS A 112 -1.58 -1.58 -1.39
CA HIS A 112 -1.60 -2.62 -0.37
C HIS A 112 -2.09 -4.01 -0.83
N PHE A 113 -2.34 -4.19 -2.12
CA PHE A 113 -2.90 -5.42 -2.69
C PHE A 113 -2.41 -5.65 -4.13
N THR A 114 -1.11 -5.46 -4.36
CA THR A 114 -0.45 -5.75 -5.64
C THR A 114 0.01 -7.21 -5.71
N TRP A 115 0.08 -7.72 -6.94
CA TRP A 115 0.43 -9.10 -7.25
C TRP A 115 1.66 -9.13 -8.15
N MET A 116 2.60 -10.01 -7.84
CA MET A 116 3.84 -10.19 -8.55
C MET A 116 3.57 -10.87 -9.90
N LEU A 117 3.82 -10.15 -10.98
CA LEU A 117 3.62 -10.60 -12.36
C LEU A 117 4.90 -11.12 -13.01
N GLY A 118 6.07 -10.77 -12.46
CA GLY A 118 7.34 -11.27 -12.97
C GLY A 118 8.52 -10.82 -12.13
N VAL A 119 9.59 -11.64 -12.17
CA VAL A 119 10.87 -11.36 -11.52
C VAL A 119 11.96 -11.67 -12.53
N ARG A 120 12.83 -10.69 -12.81
CA ARG A 120 13.95 -10.90 -13.74
C ARG A 120 15.27 -10.52 -13.12
N HIS A 121 16.30 -11.33 -13.32
CA HIS A 121 17.66 -10.97 -12.93
C HIS A 121 18.13 -9.74 -13.73
N ARG A 122 18.60 -8.69 -13.07
CA ARG A 122 18.94 -7.42 -13.74
C ARG A 122 20.10 -7.55 -14.73
N GLN A 123 21.11 -8.36 -14.40
CA GLN A 123 22.30 -8.51 -15.27
C GLN A 123 22.08 -9.44 -16.46
N THR A 124 21.41 -10.59 -16.27
CA THR A 124 21.26 -11.62 -17.30
C THR A 124 19.93 -11.52 -18.05
N GLY A 125 18.93 -10.85 -17.48
CA GLY A 125 17.57 -10.79 -18.02
C GLY A 125 16.75 -12.07 -17.84
N GLU A 126 17.32 -13.08 -17.16
CA GLU A 126 16.69 -14.37 -16.87
C GLU A 126 15.38 -14.19 -16.09
N ASP A 127 14.35 -14.93 -16.49
CA ASP A 127 13.08 -15.00 -15.76
C ASP A 127 13.24 -15.94 -14.55
N LEU A 128 13.19 -15.35 -13.36
CA LEU A 128 13.34 -16.04 -12.09
C LEU A 128 12.00 -16.44 -11.47
N TYR A 129 10.86 -16.06 -12.07
CA TYR A 129 9.55 -16.38 -11.51
C TYR A 129 9.30 -17.89 -11.41
N PRO A 130 9.71 -18.74 -12.39
CA PRO A 130 9.62 -20.20 -12.24
C PRO A 130 10.45 -20.74 -11.07
N ALA A 131 11.67 -20.22 -10.87
CA ALA A 131 12.52 -20.61 -9.75
C ALA A 131 11.90 -20.22 -8.40
N LEU A 132 11.28 -19.04 -8.34
CA LEU A 132 10.57 -18.56 -7.15
C LEU A 132 9.45 -19.52 -6.75
N TRP A 133 8.69 -20.05 -7.72
CA TRP A 133 7.64 -21.04 -7.49
C TRP A 133 8.18 -22.40 -7.01
N GLU A 134 9.29 -22.88 -7.57
CA GLU A 134 9.91 -24.11 -7.08
C GLU A 134 10.40 -23.95 -5.64
N ARG A 135 11.02 -22.80 -5.32
CA ARG A 135 11.45 -22.49 -3.95
C ARG A 135 10.26 -22.34 -3.00
N HIS A 136 9.19 -21.69 -3.43
CA HIS A 136 7.97 -21.57 -2.64
C HIS A 136 7.50 -22.94 -2.11
N LYS A 137 7.50 -23.99 -2.93
CA LYS A 137 7.01 -25.32 -2.55
C LYS A 137 7.75 -25.92 -1.35
N THR A 138 9.07 -25.76 -1.31
CA THR A 138 9.95 -26.36 -0.29
C THR A 138 10.33 -25.41 0.84
N HIS A 139 10.08 -24.10 0.69
CA HIS A 139 10.44 -23.10 1.70
C HIS A 139 9.69 -23.29 3.02
N TYR A 140 10.25 -22.71 4.08
CA TYR A 140 9.66 -22.71 5.42
C TYR A 140 8.20 -22.24 5.39
N LYS A 141 7.28 -23.08 5.89
CA LYS A 141 5.84 -22.85 5.80
C LYS A 141 5.32 -21.74 6.71
N GLY A 142 6.08 -21.35 7.74
CA GLY A 142 5.71 -20.24 8.62
C GLY A 142 6.02 -18.86 8.05
N PHE A 143 6.73 -18.75 6.92
CA PHE A 143 6.97 -17.46 6.27
C PHE A 143 5.71 -17.00 5.54
N GLU A 144 5.05 -15.93 6.01
CA GLU A 144 3.85 -15.34 5.40
C GLU A 144 2.79 -16.39 4.97
N PRO A 145 2.28 -17.21 5.91
CA PRO A 145 1.40 -18.34 5.58
C PRO A 145 0.12 -17.95 4.82
N LEU A 146 -0.47 -16.76 5.04
CA LEU A 146 -1.64 -16.33 4.26
C LEU A 146 -1.23 -15.98 2.82
N THR A 147 -0.16 -15.21 2.64
CA THR A 147 0.42 -14.86 1.34
C THR A 147 0.74 -16.10 0.54
N ARG A 148 1.33 -17.11 1.20
CA ARG A 148 1.61 -18.42 0.59
C ARG A 148 0.34 -19.14 0.15
N GLU A 149 -0.68 -19.20 0.99
CA GLU A 149 -1.93 -19.88 0.64
C GLU A 149 -2.65 -19.18 -0.52
N LEU A 150 -2.67 -17.84 -0.54
CA LEU A 150 -3.24 -17.10 -1.66
C LEU A 150 -2.44 -17.25 -2.94
N ALA A 151 -1.11 -17.34 -2.84
CA ALA A 151 -0.28 -17.66 -3.98
C ALA A 151 -0.70 -18.99 -4.59
N ASP A 152 -0.79 -20.06 -3.77
CA ASP A 152 -1.24 -21.38 -4.21
C ASP A 152 -2.66 -21.35 -4.82
N LEU A 153 -3.58 -20.57 -4.26
CA LEU A 153 -4.98 -20.49 -4.72
C LEU A 153 -5.16 -19.71 -6.02
N PHE A 154 -4.45 -18.59 -6.19
CA PHE A 154 -4.66 -17.65 -7.30
C PHE A 154 -3.56 -17.69 -8.37
N GLY A 155 -2.48 -18.44 -8.13
CA GLY A 155 -1.40 -18.65 -9.08
C GLY A 155 -0.46 -17.45 -9.27
N LEU A 156 -0.56 -16.43 -8.42
CA LEU A 156 0.36 -15.28 -8.38
C LEU A 156 0.73 -14.96 -6.93
N TYR A 157 1.97 -14.54 -6.70
CA TYR A 157 2.42 -14.15 -5.37
C TYR A 157 1.93 -12.75 -4.98
N PRO A 158 1.23 -12.56 -3.85
CA PRO A 158 0.95 -11.23 -3.32
C PRO A 158 2.23 -10.52 -2.84
N VAL A 159 2.28 -9.19 -2.97
CA VAL A 159 3.44 -8.37 -2.61
C VAL A 159 3.32 -7.78 -1.19
N SER A 160 2.13 -7.77 -0.60
CA SER A 160 1.79 -6.93 0.54
C SER A 160 2.05 -7.52 1.93
N GLY A 161 2.34 -8.83 1.99
CA GLY A 161 2.46 -9.59 3.24
C GLY A 161 1.12 -9.80 3.95
N ASP A 162 1.09 -10.70 4.92
CA ASP A 162 -0.13 -11.23 5.51
C ASP A 162 -1.01 -10.16 6.17
N CYS A 163 -0.39 -9.18 6.82
CA CYS A 163 -1.08 -8.18 7.65
C CYS A 163 -1.82 -7.14 6.83
N HIS A 164 -1.33 -6.79 5.64
CA HIS A 164 -2.09 -5.93 4.72
C HIS A 164 -3.07 -6.76 3.90
N LEU A 165 -2.63 -7.93 3.44
CA LEU A 165 -3.40 -8.80 2.56
C LEU A 165 -4.71 -9.26 3.20
N CYS A 166 -4.70 -9.53 4.50
CA CYS A 166 -5.88 -10.00 5.22
C CYS A 166 -7.01 -8.96 5.24
N GLU A 167 -6.72 -7.66 5.15
CA GLU A 167 -7.72 -6.58 5.21
C GLU A 167 -8.60 -6.50 3.96
N TYR A 168 -8.17 -7.12 2.86
CA TYR A 168 -8.85 -7.05 1.56
C TYR A 168 -9.75 -8.26 1.29
N LEU A 169 -9.79 -9.23 2.21
CA LEU A 169 -10.29 -10.58 1.96
C LEU A 169 -11.37 -11.00 2.96
N PRO A 170 -12.37 -11.77 2.53
CA PRO A 170 -13.47 -12.19 3.39
C PRO A 170 -13.07 -13.36 4.30
N TYR A 171 -11.78 -13.64 4.47
CA TYR A 171 -11.30 -14.82 5.20
C TYR A 171 -11.01 -14.50 6.67
N SER A 172 -10.60 -13.25 6.95
CA SER A 172 -10.04 -12.80 8.23
C SER A 172 -11.04 -12.10 9.15
N HIS A 173 -12.24 -11.73 8.67
CA HIS A 173 -13.23 -11.02 9.48
C HIS A 173 -13.67 -11.78 10.74
N ASN A 174 -13.83 -13.10 10.62
CA ASN A 174 -14.35 -13.94 11.70
C ASN A 174 -13.22 -14.65 12.44
N MET A 175 -12.75 -14.03 13.53
CA MET A 175 -11.67 -14.57 14.37
C MET A 175 -12.03 -15.93 15.00
N ASN A 176 -13.31 -16.23 15.23
CA ASN A 176 -13.73 -17.51 15.83
C ASN A 176 -13.45 -18.72 14.92
N ARG A 177 -13.09 -18.50 13.65
CA ARG A 177 -12.65 -19.56 12.73
C ARG A 177 -11.19 -19.97 12.92
N GLY A 178 -10.48 -19.36 13.86
CA GLY A 178 -9.06 -19.62 14.13
C GLY A 178 -8.14 -19.14 13.02
N VAL A 179 -8.60 -18.20 12.18
CA VAL A 179 -7.88 -17.75 10.98
C VAL A 179 -6.65 -16.93 11.38
N TRP A 180 -6.76 -16.15 12.43
CA TRP A 180 -5.68 -15.29 12.90
C TRP A 180 -4.55 -16.11 13.51
N GLU A 181 -4.87 -17.14 14.28
CA GLU A 181 -3.90 -18.07 14.84
C GLU A 181 -3.28 -18.96 13.76
N ARG A 182 -4.07 -19.39 12.77
CA ARG A 182 -3.58 -20.23 11.67
C ARG A 182 -2.57 -19.51 10.80
N TYR A 183 -2.82 -18.25 10.48
CA TYR A 183 -1.95 -17.44 9.63
C TYR A 183 -1.02 -16.52 10.42
N ASP A 184 -1.06 -16.58 11.76
CA ASP A 184 -0.29 -15.71 12.64
C ASP A 184 -0.43 -14.22 12.26
N ILE A 185 -1.68 -13.79 12.06
CA ILE A 185 -1.99 -12.41 11.66
C ILE A 185 -1.61 -11.48 12.82
N GLN A 186 -0.70 -10.56 12.54
CA GLN A 186 -0.21 -9.60 13.51
C GLN A 186 -1.06 -8.34 13.47
N MET A 187 -1.33 -7.78 14.65
CA MET A 187 -2.01 -6.50 14.77
C MET A 187 -1.02 -5.36 14.87
N TYR A 188 -1.46 -4.19 14.43
CA TYR A 188 -0.73 -2.96 14.66
C TYR A 188 -0.73 -2.62 16.15
N ASN A 189 0.44 -2.61 16.78
CA ASN A 189 0.58 -2.30 18.18
C ASN A 189 0.52 -0.78 18.41
N LEU A 190 -0.64 -0.30 18.87
CA LEU A 190 -0.90 1.12 19.08
C LEU A 190 -0.03 1.71 20.20
N ASP A 191 0.27 0.93 21.24
CA ASP A 191 1.09 1.38 22.37
C ASP A 191 2.55 1.57 21.94
N LEU A 192 3.11 0.63 21.17
CA LEU A 192 4.45 0.78 20.58
C LEU A 192 4.51 1.97 19.61
N ALA A 193 3.47 2.18 18.81
CA ALA A 193 3.39 3.33 17.92
C ALA A 193 3.31 4.66 18.68
N GLU A 194 2.63 4.70 19.82
CA GLU A 194 2.60 5.86 20.70
C GLU A 194 3.96 6.15 21.32
N GLN A 195 4.61 5.13 21.88
CA GLN A 195 5.97 5.25 22.41
C GLN A 195 6.97 5.73 21.35
N GLY A 196 6.86 5.22 20.12
CA GLY A 196 7.70 5.67 19.00
C GLY A 196 7.47 7.14 18.64
N ARG A 197 6.23 7.64 18.73
CA ARG A 197 5.94 9.08 18.54
C ARG A 197 6.51 9.94 19.66
N ASP A 198 6.44 9.49 20.90
CA ASP A 198 7.01 10.22 22.04
C ASP A 198 8.54 10.32 21.92
N GLN A 199 9.20 9.21 21.55
CA GLN A 199 10.64 9.19 21.28
C GLN A 199 11.02 10.13 20.12
N LEU A 200 10.17 10.21 19.08
CA LEU A 200 10.39 11.14 17.97
C LEU A 200 10.30 12.59 18.43
N TRP A 201 9.34 12.93 19.29
CA TRP A 201 9.23 14.28 19.86
C TRP A 201 10.44 14.64 20.73
N GLU A 202 10.90 13.72 21.57
CA GLU A 202 12.14 13.92 22.34
C GLU A 202 13.35 14.16 21.42
N LYS A 203 13.46 13.40 20.33
CA LYS A 203 14.52 13.59 19.34
C LYS A 203 14.42 14.95 18.65
N ILE A 204 13.21 15.40 18.30
CA ILE A 204 12.96 16.74 17.73
C ILE A 204 13.40 17.83 18.71
N ASP A 205 13.07 17.71 20.00
CA ASP A 205 13.46 18.68 21.03
C ASP A 205 14.99 18.73 21.24
N GLN A 206 15.66 17.57 21.17
CA GLN A 206 17.12 17.50 21.21
C GLN A 206 17.75 18.22 20.00
N LEU A 207 17.21 17.99 18.80
CA LEU A 207 17.66 18.67 17.58
C LEU A 207 17.44 20.19 17.67
N ALA A 208 16.25 20.62 18.07
CA ALA A 208 15.89 22.03 18.21
C ALA A 208 16.74 22.77 19.25
N SER A 209 17.17 22.07 20.30
CA SER A 209 18.07 22.62 21.33
C SER A 209 19.56 22.54 20.99
N GLY A 210 19.92 22.05 19.80
CA GLY A 210 21.31 21.90 19.36
C GLY A 210 22.09 20.76 20.02
N LYS A 211 21.39 19.81 20.66
CA LYS A 211 21.97 18.65 21.36
C LYS A 211 21.86 17.35 20.57
N GLY A 212 21.00 17.29 19.56
CA GLY A 212 20.76 16.12 18.73
C GLY A 212 21.75 15.98 17.57
N ASP A 213 22.04 14.75 17.18
CA ASP A 213 22.82 14.44 15.98
C ASP A 213 21.97 14.55 14.71
N THR A 214 22.54 15.14 13.65
CA THR A 214 21.89 15.33 12.34
C THR A 214 22.50 14.46 11.24
N ASP A 215 23.58 13.74 11.49
CA ASP A 215 24.28 12.98 10.45
C ASP A 215 23.40 11.91 9.82
N TYR A 216 22.50 11.29 10.60
CA TYR A 216 21.51 10.33 10.10
C TYR A 216 20.58 10.91 9.02
N LEU A 217 20.39 12.23 8.96
CA LEU A 217 19.55 12.88 7.94
C LEU A 217 20.17 12.83 6.54
N ARG A 218 21.50 12.59 6.43
CA ARG A 218 22.19 12.48 5.14
C ARG A 218 21.80 11.22 4.37
N GLU A 219 21.38 10.19 5.09
CA GLU A 219 21.01 8.88 4.56
C GLU A 219 19.49 8.63 4.70
N ALA A 220 18.70 9.69 4.91
CA ALA A 220 17.27 9.57 5.12
C ALA A 220 16.56 8.98 3.89
N HIS A 221 15.68 8.02 4.15
CA HIS A 221 14.85 7.41 3.13
C HIS A 221 13.68 8.33 2.78
N THR A 222 13.60 8.76 1.52
CA THR A 222 12.57 9.68 1.01
C THR A 222 11.37 8.95 0.37
N GLU A 223 11.27 7.64 0.58
CA GLU A 223 10.23 6.79 -0.03
C GLU A 223 10.09 6.93 -1.56
N ARG A 224 11.19 7.23 -2.27
CA ARG A 224 11.24 7.42 -3.74
C ARG A 224 10.65 8.75 -4.23
N ALA A 225 10.27 9.67 -3.33
CA ALA A 225 9.78 11.01 -3.69
C ALA A 225 10.77 11.76 -4.59
N GLU A 226 12.06 11.66 -4.27
CA GLU A 226 13.18 12.29 -4.97
C GLU A 226 13.26 11.86 -6.43
N LYS A 227 12.92 10.60 -6.74
CA LYS A 227 12.92 10.08 -8.11
C LYS A 227 11.75 10.64 -8.91
N VAL A 228 10.57 10.72 -8.30
CA VAL A 228 9.39 11.32 -8.92
C VAL A 228 9.63 12.81 -9.20
N ILE A 229 10.13 13.55 -8.20
CA ILE A 229 10.45 14.99 -8.32
C ILE A 229 11.51 15.19 -9.40
N SER A 230 12.61 14.43 -9.35
CA SER A 230 13.70 14.53 -10.34
C SER A 230 13.20 14.25 -11.76
N GLY A 231 12.41 13.18 -11.95
CA GLY A 231 11.85 12.85 -13.26
C GLY A 231 10.93 13.95 -13.82
N LEU A 232 10.10 14.56 -12.97
CA LEU A 232 9.19 15.64 -13.35
C LEU A 232 9.92 16.96 -13.66
N VAL A 233 10.98 17.30 -12.91
CA VAL A 233 11.62 18.62 -12.96
C VAL A 233 12.85 18.63 -13.88
N VAL A 234 13.72 17.64 -13.75
CA VAL A 234 15.01 17.58 -14.47
C VAL A 234 14.83 17.07 -15.90
N GLY A 235 13.72 16.38 -16.17
CA GLY A 235 13.37 15.89 -17.50
C GLY A 235 14.13 14.64 -17.95
N GLN A 236 14.96 14.05 -17.08
CA GLN A 236 15.50 12.70 -17.29
C GLN A 236 14.41 11.67 -16.94
N PRO A 237 13.93 10.86 -17.89
CA PRO A 237 12.87 9.90 -17.61
C PRO A 237 13.33 8.84 -16.60
N VAL A 238 12.50 8.59 -15.58
CA VAL A 238 12.72 7.56 -14.55
C VAL A 238 11.58 6.57 -14.61
N LEU A 239 11.90 5.27 -14.63
CA LEU A 239 10.91 4.22 -14.41
C LEU A 239 10.76 3.98 -12.91
N GLU A 240 9.64 4.39 -12.34
CA GLU A 240 9.24 4.01 -10.99
C GLU A 240 8.47 2.70 -11.00
N GLU A 241 8.80 1.80 -10.08
CA GLU A 241 8.32 0.41 -10.10
C GLU A 241 6.90 0.27 -9.54
N SER A 242 6.45 1.24 -8.75
CA SER A 242 5.11 1.27 -8.16
C SER A 242 4.69 2.71 -7.89
N LEU A 243 3.66 3.19 -8.58
CA LEU A 243 2.97 4.45 -8.32
C LEU A 243 1.45 4.23 -8.38
N ASN A 244 0.73 4.95 -7.51
CA ASN A 244 -0.73 4.97 -7.49
C ASN A 244 -1.24 6.08 -8.40
N ILE A 245 -1.86 5.70 -9.52
CA ILE A 245 -2.31 6.61 -10.57
C ILE A 245 -3.68 6.19 -11.13
N PRO A 246 -4.44 7.11 -11.75
CA PRO A 246 -5.67 6.76 -12.45
C PRO A 246 -5.40 5.76 -13.57
N ASN A 247 -6.14 4.65 -13.57
CA ASN A 247 -6.06 3.63 -14.60
C ASN A 247 -6.50 4.22 -15.94
N ARG A 248 -5.66 4.08 -16.97
CA ARG A 248 -5.96 4.48 -18.35
C ARG A 248 -5.76 3.28 -19.29
N GLY A 249 -6.35 2.15 -18.90
CA GLY A 249 -6.11 0.85 -19.52
C GLY A 249 -4.79 0.16 -19.16
N TYR A 250 -4.11 0.60 -18.08
CA TYR A 250 -2.86 -0.05 -17.62
C TYR A 250 -3.13 -1.45 -17.11
N ILE A 251 -4.19 -1.61 -16.32
CA ILE A 251 -4.78 -2.90 -15.98
C ILE A 251 -6.12 -2.98 -16.71
N GLN A 252 -6.15 -3.75 -17.79
CA GLN A 252 -7.22 -3.72 -18.81
C GLN A 252 -8.57 -4.16 -18.28
N ASN A 253 -8.59 -5.11 -17.34
CA ASN A 253 -9.79 -5.63 -16.73
C ASN A 253 -10.09 -4.98 -15.35
N LEU A 254 -9.56 -3.78 -15.08
CA LEU A 254 -10.01 -2.92 -13.97
C LEU A 254 -10.67 -1.65 -14.52
N PRO A 255 -11.56 -0.98 -13.75
CA PRO A 255 -12.32 0.17 -14.25
C PRO A 255 -11.42 1.33 -14.70
N GLU A 256 -11.85 2.04 -15.75
CA GLU A 256 -11.20 3.26 -16.20
C GLU A 256 -11.25 4.34 -15.11
N GLY A 257 -10.13 5.04 -14.92
CA GLY A 257 -9.95 6.08 -13.92
C GLY A 257 -9.79 5.61 -12.48
N ALA A 258 -10.04 4.33 -12.15
CA ALA A 258 -9.78 3.79 -10.81
C ALA A 258 -8.31 3.99 -10.43
N ILE A 259 -8.02 4.28 -9.16
CA ILE A 259 -6.63 4.38 -8.70
C ILE A 259 -6.05 2.96 -8.61
N VAL A 260 -5.05 2.69 -9.45
CA VAL A 260 -4.31 1.43 -9.52
C VAL A 260 -2.85 1.67 -9.16
N GLU A 261 -2.18 0.63 -8.69
CA GLU A 261 -0.75 0.64 -8.41
C GLU A 261 -0.03 -0.16 -9.51
N VAL A 262 0.78 0.53 -10.30
CA VAL A 262 1.50 -0.01 -11.47
C VAL A 262 2.88 0.65 -11.60
N PRO A 263 3.83 0.04 -12.33
CA PRO A 263 5.02 0.76 -12.75
C PRO A 263 4.65 1.93 -13.65
N ALA A 264 5.45 3.00 -13.61
CA ALA A 264 5.18 4.19 -14.39
C ALA A 264 6.46 4.91 -14.81
N MET A 265 6.44 5.44 -16.03
CA MET A 265 7.46 6.35 -16.54
C MET A 265 7.16 7.77 -16.05
N VAL A 266 8.10 8.35 -15.31
CA VAL A 266 8.07 9.73 -14.83
C VAL A 266 9.00 10.58 -15.69
N SER A 267 8.51 11.66 -16.27
CA SER A 267 9.31 12.58 -17.09
C SER A 267 8.77 14.01 -17.00
N ALA A 268 9.43 14.96 -17.67
CA ALA A 268 8.94 16.35 -17.79
C ALA A 268 7.54 16.46 -18.42
N HIS A 269 7.07 15.43 -19.13
CA HIS A 269 5.73 15.40 -19.72
C HIS A 269 4.65 14.84 -18.76
N GLY A 270 5.05 14.41 -17.56
CA GLY A 270 4.18 13.85 -16.54
C GLY A 270 4.48 12.38 -16.24
N ILE A 271 3.48 11.73 -15.63
CA ILE A 271 3.55 10.35 -15.16
C ILE A 271 2.64 9.48 -16.03
N HIS A 272 3.21 8.44 -16.63
CA HIS A 272 2.51 7.52 -17.52
C HIS A 272 2.72 6.08 -17.05
N GLY A 273 1.62 5.40 -16.71
CA GLY A 273 1.65 4.00 -16.30
C GLY A 273 2.13 3.07 -17.41
N VAL A 274 2.76 1.98 -17.02
CA VAL A 274 3.13 0.87 -17.90
C VAL A 274 1.99 -0.14 -17.89
N GLY A 275 1.45 -0.44 -19.06
CA GLY A 275 0.38 -1.42 -19.19
C GLY A 275 0.86 -2.85 -18.89
N VAL A 276 0.10 -3.56 -18.06
CA VAL A 276 0.38 -4.95 -17.66
C VAL A 276 -0.64 -5.96 -18.22
N GLY A 277 -1.63 -5.48 -18.97
CA GLY A 277 -2.68 -6.32 -19.53
C GLY A 277 -3.76 -6.66 -18.49
N ASN A 278 -4.30 -7.88 -18.57
CA ASN A 278 -5.30 -8.36 -17.62
C ASN A 278 -4.63 -9.01 -16.40
N LEU A 279 -5.14 -8.72 -15.20
CA LEU A 279 -4.91 -9.59 -14.05
C LEU A 279 -5.74 -10.87 -14.19
N PRO A 280 -5.34 -12.01 -13.58
CA PRO A 280 -6.20 -13.18 -13.48
C PRO A 280 -7.56 -12.82 -12.90
N GLU A 281 -8.64 -13.37 -13.46
CA GLU A 281 -9.99 -12.84 -13.20
C GLU A 281 -10.40 -12.89 -11.72
N GLY A 282 -10.02 -13.94 -10.99
CA GLY A 282 -10.28 -14.01 -9.55
C GLY A 282 -9.61 -12.90 -8.75
N ILE A 283 -8.37 -12.53 -9.12
CA ILE A 283 -7.64 -11.41 -8.51
C ILE A 283 -8.29 -10.07 -8.93
N ALA A 284 -8.60 -9.93 -10.22
CA ALA A 284 -9.23 -8.73 -10.75
C ALA A 284 -10.57 -8.43 -10.05
N GLU A 285 -11.39 -9.44 -9.78
CA GLU A 285 -12.68 -9.28 -9.09
C GLU A 285 -12.51 -8.81 -7.64
N ILE A 286 -11.51 -9.32 -6.92
CA ILE A 286 -11.21 -8.84 -5.57
C ILE A 286 -10.80 -7.36 -5.62
N CYS A 287 -9.94 -6.99 -6.58
CA CYS A 287 -9.55 -5.60 -6.80
C CYS A 287 -10.76 -4.71 -7.18
N ARG A 288 -11.65 -5.15 -8.08
CA ARG A 288 -12.85 -4.37 -8.49
C ARG A 288 -13.77 -4.08 -7.32
N ARG A 289 -14.00 -5.07 -6.45
CA ARG A 289 -14.79 -4.87 -5.24
C ARG A 289 -14.17 -3.79 -4.36
N GLN A 290 -12.86 -3.86 -4.16
CA GLN A 290 -12.13 -2.93 -3.29
C GLN A 290 -12.07 -1.51 -3.86
N ILE A 291 -11.92 -1.39 -5.18
CA ILE A 291 -12.07 -0.12 -5.91
C ILE A 291 -13.47 0.45 -5.68
N THR A 292 -14.51 -0.36 -5.83
CA THR A 292 -15.90 0.08 -5.64
C THR A 292 -16.14 0.56 -4.21
N VAL A 293 -15.68 -0.19 -3.20
CA VAL A 293 -15.75 0.22 -1.79
C VAL A 293 -15.01 1.55 -1.58
N ALA A 294 -13.79 1.68 -2.10
CA ALA A 294 -13.00 2.92 -1.95
C ALA A 294 -13.72 4.13 -2.55
N GLU A 295 -14.28 4.00 -3.75
CA GLU A 295 -15.04 5.05 -4.43
C GLU A 295 -16.29 5.46 -3.63
N MET A 296 -17.07 4.50 -3.15
CA MET A 296 -18.28 4.77 -2.32
C MET A 296 -17.92 5.41 -0.98
N VAL A 297 -16.85 4.95 -0.32
CA VAL A 297 -16.39 5.52 0.95
C VAL A 297 -15.96 6.97 0.75
N VAL A 298 -15.21 7.28 -0.31
CA VAL A 298 -14.78 8.65 -0.60
C VAL A 298 -15.99 9.55 -0.88
N GLU A 299 -16.91 9.10 -1.72
CA GLU A 299 -18.10 9.88 -2.05
C GLU A 299 -18.97 10.15 -0.82
N SER A 300 -19.24 9.14 0.00
CA SER A 300 -19.98 9.32 1.26
C SER A 300 -19.26 10.25 2.23
N ALA A 301 -17.94 10.13 2.35
CA ALA A 301 -17.12 10.94 3.24
C ALA A 301 -17.04 12.41 2.82
N VAL A 302 -17.11 12.72 1.52
CA VAL A 302 -17.11 14.11 1.03
C VAL A 302 -18.51 14.73 1.08
N THR A 303 -19.54 13.94 0.77
CA THR A 303 -20.94 14.42 0.67
C THR A 303 -21.72 14.37 1.97
N GLY A 304 -21.26 13.61 2.97
CA GLY A 304 -22.01 13.37 4.21
C GLY A 304 -23.12 12.31 4.08
N ASP A 305 -23.14 11.53 2.99
CA ASP A 305 -24.20 10.54 2.75
C ASP A 305 -24.02 9.28 3.64
N LYS A 306 -24.81 9.22 4.71
CA LYS A 306 -24.83 8.09 5.66
C LYS A 306 -25.31 6.78 5.01
N GLU A 307 -26.25 6.84 4.08
CA GLU A 307 -26.78 5.66 3.41
C GLU A 307 -25.75 5.06 2.45
N LEU A 308 -25.01 5.91 1.73
CA LEU A 308 -23.90 5.46 0.89
C LEU A 308 -22.75 4.88 1.74
N ALA A 309 -22.42 5.52 2.87
CA ALA A 309 -21.43 4.99 3.81
C ALA A 309 -21.80 3.59 4.32
N LEU A 310 -23.09 3.39 4.67
CA LEU A 310 -23.59 2.10 5.11
C LEU A 310 -23.50 1.03 4.01
N ARG A 311 -23.88 1.37 2.77
CA ARG A 311 -23.76 0.45 1.62
C ARG A 311 -22.30 0.09 1.36
N ALA A 312 -21.37 1.04 1.54
CA ALA A 312 -19.95 0.77 1.38
C ALA A 312 -19.42 -0.19 2.45
N LEU A 313 -19.84 -0.02 3.71
CA LEU A 313 -19.50 -0.95 4.80
C LEU A 313 -20.09 -2.35 4.55
N ALA A 314 -21.34 -2.45 4.10
CA ALA A 314 -21.97 -3.74 3.80
C ALA A 314 -21.34 -4.48 2.60
N LEU A 315 -20.62 -3.75 1.72
CA LEU A 315 -19.87 -4.34 0.60
C LEU A 315 -18.44 -4.76 0.99
N ASP A 316 -17.89 -4.19 2.06
CA ASP A 316 -16.55 -4.46 2.54
C ASP A 316 -16.43 -5.93 3.00
N PRO A 317 -15.45 -6.72 2.51
CA PRO A 317 -15.32 -8.12 2.90
C PRO A 317 -15.06 -8.36 4.38
N MET A 318 -14.64 -7.33 5.12
CA MET A 318 -14.40 -7.43 6.54
C MET A 318 -15.69 -7.35 7.37
N ILE A 319 -16.83 -7.09 6.73
CA ILE A 319 -18.14 -7.03 7.36
C ILE A 319 -19.02 -8.15 6.80
N ASP A 320 -19.44 -9.08 7.67
CA ASP A 320 -20.22 -10.27 7.31
C ASP A 320 -21.70 -10.19 7.71
N ASP A 321 -22.13 -9.10 8.36
CA ASP A 321 -23.51 -8.88 8.79
C ASP A 321 -23.94 -7.40 8.54
N PRO A 322 -25.05 -7.15 7.81
CA PRO A 322 -25.61 -5.81 7.66
C PRO A 322 -25.95 -5.10 8.97
N GLN A 323 -26.29 -5.82 10.04
CA GLN A 323 -26.53 -5.21 11.35
C GLN A 323 -25.23 -4.70 11.96
N VAL A 324 -24.14 -5.48 11.87
CA VAL A 324 -22.79 -5.05 12.27
C VAL A 324 -22.39 -3.80 11.48
N ALA A 325 -22.68 -3.73 10.17
CA ALA A 325 -22.42 -2.54 9.37
C ALA A 325 -23.15 -1.29 9.91
N ARG A 326 -24.43 -1.43 10.31
CA ARG A 326 -25.23 -0.33 10.88
C ARG A 326 -24.68 0.13 12.22
N ASP A 327 -24.38 -0.83 13.10
CA ASP A 327 -23.92 -0.55 14.46
C ASP A 327 -22.55 0.13 14.42
N LEU A 328 -21.61 -0.39 13.61
CA LEU A 328 -20.29 0.24 13.41
C LEU A 328 -20.42 1.66 12.85
N LEU A 329 -21.28 1.88 11.84
CA LEU A 329 -21.46 3.22 11.29
C LEU A 329 -22.00 4.19 12.35
N ASN A 330 -23.03 3.78 13.09
CA ASN A 330 -23.63 4.61 14.14
C ASN A 330 -22.62 4.93 15.25
N ASP A 331 -21.82 3.94 15.67
CA ASP A 331 -20.77 4.12 16.66
C ASP A 331 -19.72 5.11 16.17
N TYR A 332 -19.18 4.92 14.96
CA TYR A 332 -18.18 5.85 14.39
C TYR A 332 -18.72 7.27 14.24
N LEU A 333 -19.94 7.45 13.73
CA LEU A 333 -20.55 8.77 13.57
C LEU A 333 -20.86 9.45 14.91
N THR A 334 -21.15 8.66 15.95
CA THR A 334 -21.41 9.18 17.30
C THR A 334 -20.10 9.53 18.01
N THR A 335 -19.14 8.61 18.04
CA THR A 335 -17.86 8.76 18.72
C THR A 335 -16.99 9.86 18.11
N PHE A 336 -16.99 9.99 16.78
CA PHE A 336 -16.13 10.95 16.07
C PHE A 336 -16.91 12.14 15.50
N ARG A 337 -18.10 12.44 16.04
CA ARG A 337 -18.98 13.52 15.54
C ARG A 337 -18.25 14.83 15.31
N ASP A 338 -17.45 15.27 16.28
CA ASP A 338 -16.74 16.56 16.23
C ASP A 338 -15.66 16.60 15.12
N TYR A 339 -15.20 15.43 14.68
CA TYR A 339 -14.23 15.27 13.59
C TYR A 339 -14.90 14.96 12.24
N LEU A 340 -16.23 14.81 12.24
CA LEU A 340 -17.03 14.43 11.07
C LEU A 340 -18.18 15.43 10.84
N PRO A 341 -17.89 16.74 10.70
CA PRO A 341 -18.91 17.78 10.59
C PRO A 341 -19.83 17.60 9.38
N GLN A 342 -19.36 16.94 8.31
CA GLN A 342 -20.16 16.65 7.11
C GLN A 342 -21.29 15.64 7.36
N PHE A 343 -21.25 14.87 8.45
CA PHE A 343 -22.29 13.90 8.83
C PHE A 343 -23.18 14.39 9.98
N SER A 344 -22.99 15.62 10.44
CA SER A 344 -23.71 16.20 11.58
C SER A 344 -25.16 16.56 11.24
#